data_AF-A0A3D4ZIW6-F1
#
_entry.id   AF-A0A3D4ZIW6-F1
#
_cell.length_a   1.000
_cell.length_b   1.000
_cell.length_c   1.000
_cell.angle_alpha   90.00
_cell.angle_beta   90.00
_cell.angle_gamma   90.00
#
_symmetry.space_group_name_H-M   'P 1'
#
loop_
_entity.id
_entity.type
_entity.pdbx_description
1 polymer ?
#
loop_
_entity_poly.entity_id
_entity_poly.type
_entity_poly.pdbx_seq_one_letter_code
_entity_poly.pdbx_strand_id
1 'polypeptide(L)' 'MMRETVSGIMEVYLSSLDMKMNAIMKVLTIISTIFIPLTFLTGLYGMNFSYMPLTDAYWGFFAILVCCILVVCGM' A
#
# COMPACT_ATOMS: atom_id res chain seq x y z
N MET A 1 -40.19 19.39 -9.36
CA MET A 1 -40.50 17.94 -9.46
C MET A 1 -39.66 17.21 -10.51
N MET A 2 -39.97 17.17 -11.81
CA MET A 2 -39.16 16.36 -12.78
C MET A 2 -37.66 16.73 -12.84
N ARG A 3 -37.31 18.02 -12.72
CA ARG A 3 -35.90 18.46 -12.69
C ARG A 3 -35.17 18.05 -11.41
N GLU A 4 -35.87 17.98 -10.28
CA GLU A 4 -35.29 17.56 -9.00
C GLU A 4 -35.06 16.05 -8.96
N THR A 5 -35.99 15.25 -9.52
CA THR A 5 -35.76 13.81 -9.66
C THR A 5 -34.63 13.49 -10.64
N VAL A 6 -34.50 14.24 -11.74
CA VAL A 6 -33.35 14.09 -12.66
C VAL A 6 -32.03 14.47 -11.98
N SER A 7 -32.00 15.55 -11.20
CA SER A 7 -30.82 15.92 -10.39
C SER A 7 -30.49 14.83 -9.37
N GLY A 8 -31.49 14.30 -8.67
CA GLY A 8 -31.29 13.24 -7.67
C GLY A 8 -30.75 11.94 -8.28
N ILE A 9 -31.20 11.56 -9.48
CA ILE A 9 -30.67 10.38 -10.19
C ILE A 9 -29.21 10.62 -10.60
N MET A 10 -28.88 11.82 -11.10
CA MET A 10 -27.51 12.20 -11.44
C MET A 10 -26.59 12.18 -10.22
N GLU A 11 -27.04 12.71 -9.09
CA GLU A 11 -26.29 12.69 -7.82
C GLU A 11 -26.05 11.26 -7.32
N VAL A 12 -27.05 10.38 -7.41
CA VAL A 12 -26.89 8.95 -7.07
C VAL A 12 -25.91 8.26 -8.02
N TYR A 13 -25.94 8.59 -9.31
CA TYR A 13 -25.00 8.05 -10.30
C TYR A 13 -23.56 8.48 -10.00
N LEU A 14 -23.34 9.78 -9.76
CA LEU A 14 -22.03 10.31 -9.36
C LEU A 14 -21.54 9.68 -8.05
N SER A 15 -22.41 9.57 -7.05
CA SER A 15 -22.09 8.89 -5.78
C SER A 15 -21.68 7.44 -5.99
N SER A 16 -22.35 6.73 -6.91
CA SER A 16 -22.00 5.35 -7.27
C SER A 16 -20.64 5.26 -7.96
N LEU A 17 -20.26 6.24 -8.77
CA LEU A 17 -18.92 6.32 -9.38
C LEU A 17 -17.86 6.59 -8.31
N ASP A 18 -18.10 7.52 -7.40
CA ASP A 18 -17.17 7.82 -6.31
C ASP A 18 -16.97 6.62 -5.38
N MET A 19 -18.04 5.86 -5.09
CA MET A 19 -17.95 4.61 -4.34
C MET A 19 -17.02 3.59 -5.03
N LYS A 20 -17.14 3.44 -6.35
CA LYS A 20 -16.26 2.55 -7.13
C LYS A 20 -14.82 3.06 -7.15
N MET A 21 -14.62 4.36 -7.33
CA MET A 21 -13.28 4.95 -7.30
C MET A 21 -12.62 4.76 -5.94
N ASN A 22 -13.35 4.97 -4.85
CA ASN A 22 -12.85 4.73 -3.49
C ASN A 22 -12.49 3.25 -3.29
N ALA A 23 -13.28 2.31 -3.81
CA ALA A 23 -12.94 0.88 -3.76
C ALA A 23 -11.65 0.56 -4.53
N ILE A 24 -11.48 1.12 -5.74
CA ILE A 24 -10.26 0.93 -6.55
C ILE A 24 -9.03 1.52 -5.82
N MET A 25 -9.15 2.75 -5.30
CA MET A 25 -8.09 3.40 -4.54
C MET A 25 -7.71 2.58 -3.31
N LYS A 26 -8.68 2.06 -2.55
CA LYS A 26 -8.43 1.17 -1.41
C LYS A 26 -7.63 -0.06 -1.81
N VAL A 27 -8.02 -0.74 -2.89
CA VAL A 27 -7.30 -1.93 -3.37
C VAL A 27 -5.87 -1.57 -3.78
N LEU A 28 -5.68 -0.47 -4.52
CA LEU A 28 -4.35 -0.01 -4.93
C LEU A 28 -3.47 0.35 -3.73
N THR A 29 -4.03 1.03 -2.72
CA THR A 29 -3.31 1.38 -1.50
C THR A 29 -2.90 0.14 -0.73
N ILE A 30 -3.79 -0.83 -0.52
CA ILE A 30 -3.47 -2.09 0.19
C ILE A 30 -2.33 -2.84 -0.51
N ILE A 31 -2.36 -2.92 -1.84
CA ILE A 31 -1.27 -3.53 -2.61
C ILE A 31 0.02 -2.73 -2.39
N SER A 32 -0.03 -1.41 -2.55
CA SER A 32 1.15 -0.54 -2.42
C SER A 32 1.77 -0.59 -1.02
N THR A 33 0.97 -0.63 0.05
CA THR A 33 1.47 -0.71 1.44
C THR A 33 2.22 -2.00 1.71
N ILE A 34 1.93 -3.08 0.97
CA ILE A 34 2.66 -4.35 1.07
C ILE A 34 3.91 -4.33 0.17
N PHE A 35 3.76 -3.86 -1.06
CA PHE A 35 4.82 -3.93 -2.07
C PHE A 35 5.93 -2.89 -1.88
N ILE A 36 5.63 -1.70 -1.39
CA ILE A 36 6.64 -0.64 -1.15
C ILE A 36 7.73 -1.10 -0.16
N PRO A 37 7.42 -1.56 1.07
CA PRO A 37 8.44 -2.01 2.00
C PRO A 37 9.17 -3.26 1.50
N LEU A 38 8.46 -4.18 0.83
CA LEU A 38 9.06 -5.39 0.27
C LEU A 38 10.03 -5.09 -0.88
N THR A 39 9.71 -4.11 -1.74
CA THR A 39 10.58 -3.65 -2.83
C THR A 39 11.77 -2.86 -2.29
N PHE A 40 11.58 -2.07 -1.23
CA PHE A 40 12.69 -1.41 -0.54
C PHE A 40 13.68 -2.44 0.03
N LEU A 41 13.16 -3.53 0.61
CA LEU A 41 13.97 -4.62 1.11
C LEU A 41 14.78 -5.30 0.00
N THR A 42 14.14 -5.72 -1.08
CA THR A 42 14.84 -6.36 -2.20
C THR A 42 15.81 -5.41 -2.89
N GLY A 43 15.52 -4.10 -2.94
CA GLY A 43 16.43 -3.08 -3.42
C GLY A 43 17.67 -2.91 -2.55
N LEU A 44 17.51 -2.87 -1.22
CA LEU A 44 18.61 -2.78 -0.26
C LEU A 44 19.53 -4.02 -0.33
N TYR A 45 18.93 -5.21 -0.41
CA TYR A 45 19.65 -6.49 -0.51
C TYR A 45 20.18 -6.79 -1.92
N GLY A 46 19.66 -6.13 -2.96
CA GLY A 46 20.07 -6.28 -4.35
C GLY A 46 21.26 -5.41 -4.76
N MET A 47 21.69 -4.46 -3.92
CA MET A 47 22.94 -3.75 -4.13
C MET A 47 24.11 -4.71 -3.89
N ASN A 48 25.02 -4.85 -4.87
CA ASN A 48 26.21 -5.69 -4.82
C ASN A 48 27.28 -5.14 -3.83
N PHE A 49 26.94 -4.99 -2.55
CA PHE A 49 27.91 -4.64 -1.53
C PHE A 49 28.56 -5.92 -0.98
N SER A 50 29.81 -6.16 -1.38
CA SER A 50 30.67 -7.25 -0.91
C SER A 50 30.98 -7.21 0.60
N TYR A 51 30.52 -6.18 1.32
CA TYR A 51 30.67 -6.03 2.77
C TYR A 51 29.44 -5.31 3.31
N MET A 52 28.42 -6.08 3.67
CA MET A 52 27.25 -5.57 4.38
C MET A 52 27.44 -5.96 5.86
N PRO A 53 27.94 -5.07 6.74
CA PRO A 53 28.23 -5.38 8.15
C PRO A 53 26.97 -5.71 8.98
N LEU A 54 25.77 -5.58 8.40
CA LEU A 54 24.50 -6.04 8.99
C LEU A 54 24.15 -7.51 8.68
N THR A 55 24.89 -8.19 7.78
CA THR A 55 24.59 -9.55 7.34
C THR A 55 25.36 -10.62 8.11
N ASP A 56 26.45 -10.26 8.80
CA ASP A 56 27.17 -11.14 9.71
C ASP A 56 26.42 -11.38 11.03
N ALA A 57 25.50 -10.48 11.39
CA ALA A 57 24.58 -10.72 12.49
C ALA A 57 23.40 -11.56 11.96
N TYR A 58 23.27 -12.80 12.43
CA TYR A 58 22.11 -13.68 12.20
C TYR A 58 20.75 -12.98 12.46
N TRP A 59 20.76 -11.87 13.20
CA TRP A 59 19.61 -11.03 13.51
C TRP A 59 19.31 -9.88 12.54
N GLY A 60 20.19 -9.50 11.61
CA GLY A 60 19.95 -8.38 10.68
C GLY A 60 18.73 -8.62 9.77
N PHE A 61 18.62 -9.84 9.22
CA PHE A 61 17.45 -10.29 8.46
C PHE A 61 16.16 -10.25 9.30
N PHE A 62 16.24 -10.73 10.55
CA PHE A 62 15.09 -10.78 11.46
C PHE A 62 14.64 -9.38 11.90
N ALA A 63 15.57 -8.47 12.16
CA ALA A 63 15.27 -7.09 12.57
C ALA A 63 14.54 -6.31 11.46
N ILE A 64 14.98 -6.45 10.21
CA ILE A 64 14.35 -5.75 9.09
C ILE A 64 12.98 -6.36 8.74
N LEU A 65 12.84 -7.68 8.85
CA LEU A 65 11.55 -8.37 8.69
C LEU A 65 10.56 -7.97 9.78
N VAL A 66 11.00 -7.91 11.05
CA VAL A 66 10.19 -7.41 12.17
C VAL A 66 9.81 -5.94 11.96
N CYS A 67 10.72 -5.11 11.45
CA CYS A 67 10.43 -3.70 11.16
C CYS A 67 9.40 -3.56 10.04
N CYS A 68 9.49 -4.36 8.96
CA CYS A 68 8.48 -4.38 7.90
C CYS A 68 7.12 -4.84 8.43
N ILE A 69 7.07 -5.90 9.25
CA ILE A 69 5.84 -6.38 9.86
C ILE A 69 5.25 -5.33 10.81
N LEU A 70 6.06 -4.64 11.61
CA LEU A 70 5.62 -3.57 12.50
C LEU A 70 5.05 -2.37 11.73
N VAL A 71 5.67 -1.97 10.62
CA VAL A 71 5.16 -0.88 9.78
C VAL A 71 3.83 -1.29 9.13
N VAL A 72 3.71 -2.54 8.67
CA VAL A 72 2.45 -3.06 8.08
C VAL A 72 1.36 -3.25 9.12
N CYS A 73 1.68 -3.65 10.36
CA CYS A 73 0.71 -3.78 11.45
C CYS A 73 0.34 -2.44 12.10
N GLY A 74 1.21 -1.44 12.00
CA GLY A 74 1.00 -0.09 12.55
C GLY A 74 0.26 0.86 11.61
N MET A 75 0.16 0.53 10.32
CA MET A 75 -0.65 1.23 9.31
C MET A 75 -2.04 0.62 9.18
#